data_AF-A0A9E2ZKQ0-F1
#
_entry.id   AF-A0A9E2ZKQ0-F1
#
_cell.length_a   1.000
_cell.length_b   1.000
_cell.length_c   1.000
_cell.angle_alpha   90.00
_cell.angle_beta   90.00
_cell.angle_gamma   90.00
#
_symmetry.space_group_name_H-M   'P 1'
#
loop_
_entity.id
_entity.type
_entity.pdbx_description
1 polymer ?
#
loop_
_entity_poly.entity_id
_entity_poly.type
_entity_poly.pdbx_seq_one_letter_code
_entity_poly.pdbx_strand_id
1 'polypeptide(L)'
;MRRRIKTRGLAALITSIVALAALAAGTSNAQTTGAVTRTFSFIAKPNSKTSTLLNNNSLLINARCDAKGSPVAFAFSSASSADLFGRLFDGLGRVHIIKNSAFTRTSKGVSLSPSSGDFDSTGSVLFETSSGRVVTVNYALDNATTLNRTNVCTVYGSYIAT
;
A
#
# COMPACT_ATOMS: atom_id res chain seq x y z
N MET A 1 -66.31 -24.36 -5.58
CA MET A 1 -66.25 -22.97 -5.07
C MET A 1 -64.98 -22.28 -5.58
N ARG A 2 -65.08 -21.32 -6.52
CA ARG A 2 -63.94 -20.55 -7.04
C ARG A 2 -63.76 -19.28 -6.19
N ARG A 3 -62.69 -19.21 -5.38
CA ARG A 3 -62.34 -17.99 -4.61
C ARG A 3 -61.83 -16.92 -5.57
N ARG A 4 -62.62 -15.87 -5.77
CA ARG A 4 -62.18 -14.63 -6.45
C ARG A 4 -61.20 -13.90 -5.53
N ILE A 5 -59.93 -13.89 -5.89
CA ILE A 5 -58.92 -13.02 -5.26
C ILE A 5 -59.34 -11.58 -5.55
N LYS A 6 -59.78 -10.85 -4.51
CA LYS A 6 -60.12 -9.43 -4.62
C LYS A 6 -58.88 -8.66 -5.09
N THR A 7 -59.09 -7.75 -6.03
CA THR A 7 -58.12 -6.87 -6.72
C THR A 7 -57.16 -6.11 -5.79
N ARG A 8 -57.47 -5.99 -4.49
CA ARG A 8 -56.60 -5.35 -3.49
C ARG A 8 -55.38 -6.19 -3.07
N GLY A 9 -55.45 -7.52 -3.16
CA GLY A 9 -54.31 -8.39 -2.81
C GLY A 9 -53.22 -8.43 -3.88
N LEU A 10 -53.59 -8.18 -5.15
CA LEU A 10 -52.66 -8.26 -6.28
C LEU A 10 -51.74 -7.03 -6.35
N ALA A 11 -52.26 -5.85 -6.03
CA ALA A 11 -51.47 -4.62 -5.95
C ALA A 11 -50.41 -4.70 -4.84
N ALA A 12 -50.77 -5.25 -3.67
CA ALA A 12 -49.83 -5.45 -2.56
C ALA A 12 -48.73 -6.46 -2.89
N LEU A 13 -49.06 -7.51 -3.65
CA LEU A 13 -48.06 -8.49 -4.11
C LEU A 13 -47.08 -7.85 -5.11
N ILE A 14 -47.59 -7.03 -6.04
CA ILE A 14 -46.76 -6.34 -7.04
C ILE A 14 -45.84 -5.33 -6.37
N THR A 15 -46.32 -4.52 -5.42
CA THR A 15 -45.46 -3.57 -4.69
C THR A 15 -44.39 -4.26 -3.87
N SER A 16 -44.69 -5.42 -3.29
CA SER A 16 -43.72 -6.24 -2.56
C SER A 16 -42.61 -6.78 -3.46
N ILE A 17 -42.95 -7.24 -4.67
CA ILE A 17 -41.98 -7.74 -5.66
C ILE A 17 -41.12 -6.60 -6.20
N VAL A 18 -41.71 -5.44 -6.48
CA VAL A 18 -40.96 -4.26 -6.95
C VAL A 18 -40.01 -3.74 -5.87
N ALA A 19 -40.44 -3.70 -4.61
CA ALA A 19 -39.57 -3.34 -3.50
C ALA A 19 -38.39 -4.34 -3.35
N LEU A 20 -38.66 -5.64 -3.46
CA LEU A 20 -37.62 -6.67 -3.37
C LEU A 20 -36.63 -6.61 -4.54
N ALA A 21 -37.11 -6.31 -5.75
CA ALA A 21 -36.26 -6.10 -6.93
C ALA A 21 -35.42 -4.82 -6.82
N ALA A 22 -35.94 -3.76 -6.20
CA ALA A 22 -35.19 -2.53 -5.94
C ALA A 22 -34.11 -2.71 -4.85
N LEU A 23 -34.39 -3.51 -3.82
CA LEU A 23 -33.40 -3.92 -2.80
C LEU A 23 -32.31 -4.81 -3.40
N ALA A 24 -32.65 -5.74 -4.29
CA ALA A 24 -31.67 -6.58 -4.99
C ALA A 24 -30.83 -5.79 -6.01
N ALA A 25 -31.43 -4.87 -6.76
CA ALA A 25 -30.72 -4.02 -7.72
C ALA A 25 -29.81 -2.98 -7.04
N GLY A 26 -30.17 -2.52 -5.84
CA GLY A 26 -29.34 -1.62 -5.03
C GLY A 26 -28.07 -2.27 -4.46
N THR A 27 -28.02 -3.60 -4.37
CA THR A 27 -26.86 -4.33 -3.83
C THR A 27 -25.87 -4.81 -4.89
N SER A 28 -26.22 -4.73 -6.18
CA SER A 28 -25.41 -5.30 -7.27
C SER A 28 -24.20 -4.45 -7.68
N ASN A 29 -24.08 -3.22 -7.17
CA ASN A 29 -23.01 -2.30 -7.53
C ASN A 29 -21.97 -2.09 -6.42
N ALA A 30 -21.89 -3.00 -5.45
CA ALA A 30 -20.69 -3.12 -4.63
C ALA A 30 -19.62 -3.83 -5.47
N GLN A 31 -19.04 -3.11 -6.45
CA GLN A 31 -17.80 -3.54 -7.09
C GLN A 31 -16.73 -3.50 -6.01
N THR A 32 -16.53 -4.63 -5.33
CA THR A 32 -15.34 -4.87 -4.53
C THR A 32 -14.18 -4.77 -5.51
N THR A 33 -13.54 -3.60 -5.56
CA THR A 33 -12.25 -3.46 -6.23
C THR A 33 -11.31 -4.34 -5.43
N GLY A 34 -11.17 -5.59 -5.85
CA GLY A 34 -10.36 -6.59 -5.15
C GLY A 34 -8.94 -6.07 -4.95
N ALA A 35 -8.28 -6.56 -3.91
CA ALA A 35 -6.92 -6.17 -3.58
C ALA A 35 -6.01 -6.31 -4.81
N VAL A 36 -5.47 -5.20 -5.31
CA VAL A 36 -4.57 -5.22 -6.48
C VAL A 36 -3.13 -5.18 -5.99
N THR A 37 -2.40 -6.27 -6.22
CA THR A 37 -0.95 -6.32 -6.03
C THR A 37 -0.25 -5.61 -7.19
N ARG A 38 0.64 -4.68 -6.89
CA ARG A 38 1.46 -3.96 -7.87
C ARG A 38 2.91 -4.02 -7.45
N THR A 39 3.82 -4.20 -8.40
CA THR A 39 5.26 -4.29 -8.15
C THR A 39 5.96 -2.98 -8.53
N PHE A 40 7.07 -2.69 -7.88
CA PHE A 40 7.98 -1.60 -8.24
C PHE A 40 9.42 -2.08 -8.19
N SER A 41 10.28 -1.44 -8.99
CA SER A 41 11.71 -1.65 -8.96
C SER A 41 12.44 -0.35 -9.27
N PHE A 42 13.61 -0.21 -8.67
CA PHE A 42 14.52 0.89 -8.84
C PHE A 42 15.94 0.35 -8.82
N ILE A 43 16.72 0.77 -9.81
CA ILE A 43 18.11 0.41 -9.97
C ILE A 43 18.82 1.70 -10.38
N ALA A 44 19.84 2.10 -9.63
CA ALA A 44 20.60 3.29 -9.97
C ALA A 44 22.07 3.20 -9.53
N LYS A 45 22.89 4.09 -10.08
CA LYS A 45 24.30 4.27 -9.69
C LYS A 45 24.42 5.04 -8.37
N PRO A 46 25.56 4.98 -7.67
CA PRO A 46 25.84 5.84 -6.52
C PRO A 46 25.54 7.31 -6.79
N ASN A 47 25.07 8.01 -5.76
CA ASN A 47 24.68 9.42 -5.80
C ASN A 47 23.56 9.72 -6.82
N SER A 48 22.61 8.80 -6.97
CA SER A 48 21.48 9.00 -7.88
C SER A 48 20.54 10.09 -7.38
N LYS A 49 19.81 10.70 -8.31
CA LYS A 49 18.63 11.50 -7.95
C LYS A 49 17.58 10.63 -7.28
N THR A 50 16.78 11.24 -6.41
CA THR A 50 15.61 10.62 -5.81
C THR A 50 14.57 10.32 -6.87
N SER A 51 14.07 9.09 -6.90
CA SER A 51 13.00 8.63 -7.77
C SER A 51 11.79 8.20 -6.94
N THR A 52 10.59 8.42 -7.47
CA THR A 52 9.34 7.96 -6.86
C THR A 52 9.03 6.55 -7.30
N LEU A 53 8.87 5.63 -6.33
CA LEU A 53 8.54 4.22 -6.55
C LEU A 53 7.05 3.96 -6.44
N LEU A 54 6.41 4.64 -5.49
CA LEU A 54 5.00 4.52 -5.20
C LEU A 54 4.43 5.91 -4.96
N ASN A 55 3.29 6.18 -5.59
CA ASN A 55 2.42 7.30 -5.23
C ASN A 55 0.99 6.76 -5.15
N ASN A 56 0.46 6.60 -3.94
CA ASN A 56 -0.85 6.02 -3.71
C ASN A 56 -1.57 6.73 -2.56
N ASN A 57 -2.64 7.45 -2.91
CA ASN A 57 -3.66 7.98 -2.00
C ASN A 57 -3.11 8.44 -0.64
N SER A 58 -2.18 9.39 -0.73
CA SER A 58 -1.48 10.04 0.39
C SER A 58 -0.19 9.41 0.89
N LEU A 59 0.29 8.30 0.34
CA LEU A 59 1.65 7.80 0.56
C LEU A 59 2.52 7.98 -0.71
N LEU A 60 3.70 8.52 -0.51
CA LEU A 60 4.78 8.57 -1.48
C LEU A 60 5.97 7.77 -0.97
N ILE A 61 6.39 6.72 -1.68
CA ILE A 61 7.67 6.05 -1.42
C ILE A 61 8.66 6.48 -2.47
N ASN A 62 9.78 7.00 -1.99
CA ASN A 62 10.89 7.44 -2.81
C ASN A 62 12.13 6.60 -2.50
N ALA A 63 12.99 6.43 -3.49
CA ALA A 63 14.29 5.80 -3.31
C ALA A 63 15.41 6.56 -4.04
N ARG A 64 16.63 6.38 -3.55
CA ARG A 64 17.88 6.82 -4.20
C ARG A 64 19.03 5.92 -3.77
N CYS A 65 20.16 6.04 -4.46
CA CYS A 65 21.45 5.56 -3.95
C CYS A 65 22.23 6.71 -3.31
N ASP A 66 22.80 6.49 -2.14
CA ASP A 66 23.74 7.45 -1.55
C ASP A 66 25.09 7.46 -2.30
N ALA A 67 26.02 8.32 -1.86
CA ALA A 67 27.35 8.43 -2.48
C ALA A 67 28.20 7.15 -2.37
N LYS A 68 27.88 6.24 -1.44
CA LYS A 68 28.56 4.96 -1.24
C LYS A 68 27.91 3.81 -2.01
N GLY A 69 26.82 4.06 -2.73
CA GLY A 69 26.04 3.02 -3.42
C GLY A 69 25.02 2.33 -2.52
N SER A 70 24.76 2.86 -1.32
CA SER A 70 23.76 2.31 -0.43
C SER A 70 22.34 2.64 -0.92
N PRO A 71 21.42 1.68 -1.01
CA PRO A 71 20.00 1.95 -1.25
C PRO A 71 19.39 2.67 -0.05
N VAL A 72 18.73 3.81 -0.33
CA VAL A 72 18.02 4.60 0.66
C VAL A 72 16.58 4.74 0.22
N ALA A 73 15.65 4.19 1.01
CA ALA A 73 14.22 4.29 0.79
C ALA A 73 13.58 5.16 1.86
N PHE A 74 12.62 5.99 1.46
CA PHE A 74 11.88 6.87 2.34
C PHE A 74 10.40 6.77 2.03
N ALA A 75 9.59 6.74 3.07
CA ALA A 75 8.15 6.90 2.97
C ALA A 75 7.77 8.31 3.43
N PHE A 76 6.88 8.96 2.69
CA PHE A 76 6.30 10.25 3.02
C PHE A 76 4.79 10.18 2.97
N SER A 77 4.12 10.87 3.89
CA SER A 77 2.67 11.01 3.83
C SER A 77 2.25 12.45 3.56
N SER A 78 1.27 12.62 2.66
CA SER A 78 0.54 13.86 2.48
C SER A 78 -0.80 13.88 3.24
N ALA A 79 -1.21 12.76 3.86
CA ALA A 79 -2.36 12.70 4.73
C ALA A 79 -2.03 13.30 6.09
N SER A 80 -2.97 14.06 6.66
CA SER A 80 -2.87 14.49 8.04
C SER A 80 -3.07 13.27 8.95
N SER A 81 -1.99 12.73 9.50
CA SER A 81 -2.00 11.63 10.48
C SER A 81 -2.28 10.23 9.91
N ALA A 82 -1.68 9.89 8.77
CA ALA A 82 -1.62 8.47 8.38
C ALA A 82 -0.54 7.79 9.21
N ASP A 83 -0.89 6.67 9.80
CA ASP A 83 -0.04 5.95 10.71
C ASP A 83 0.75 4.89 9.92
N LEU A 84 2.08 4.84 10.12
CA LEU A 84 2.95 3.86 9.46
C LEU A 84 3.42 2.81 10.47
N PHE A 85 3.05 1.58 10.21
CA PHE A 85 3.45 0.43 11.00
C PHE A 85 4.35 -0.46 10.16
N GLY A 86 5.47 -0.90 10.70
CA GLY A 86 6.27 -1.86 9.95
C GLY A 86 7.44 -2.43 10.69
N ARG A 87 8.10 -3.32 9.98
CA ARG A 87 9.33 -3.98 10.41
C ARG A 87 10.31 -4.04 9.25
N LEU A 88 11.57 -3.85 9.56
CA LEU A 88 12.68 -4.00 8.64
C LEU A 88 13.65 -5.03 9.24
N PHE A 89 13.96 -6.05 8.46
CA PHE A 89 15.00 -7.02 8.76
C PHE A 89 16.28 -6.54 8.06
N ASP A 90 17.31 -6.23 8.83
CA ASP A 90 18.62 -5.95 8.23
C ASP A 90 19.36 -7.24 7.88
N GLY A 91 20.42 -7.14 7.06
CA GLY A 91 21.22 -8.30 6.65
C GLY A 91 21.93 -9.04 7.80
N LEU A 92 21.88 -8.48 9.02
CA LEU A 92 22.39 -9.09 10.26
C LEU A 92 21.30 -9.85 11.04
N GLY A 93 20.09 -10.00 10.47
CA GLY A 93 18.96 -10.70 11.08
C GLY A 93 18.28 -9.92 12.21
N ARG A 94 18.56 -8.63 12.38
CA ARG A 94 17.92 -7.79 13.40
C ARG A 94 16.63 -7.19 12.86
N VAL A 95 15.62 -7.13 13.73
CA VAL A 95 14.33 -6.53 13.42
C VAL A 95 14.25 -5.11 13.95
N HIS A 96 14.04 -4.16 13.05
CA HIS A 96 13.81 -2.75 13.36
C HIS A 96 12.32 -2.45 13.27
N ILE A 97 11.75 -1.87 14.33
CA ILE A 97 10.33 -1.50 14.36
C ILE A 97 10.18 -0.06 13.85
N ILE A 98 9.34 0.11 12.83
CA ILE A 98 8.94 1.42 12.33
C ILE A 98 7.70 1.83 13.12
N LYS A 99 7.90 2.78 14.04
CA LYS A 99 6.87 3.18 15.02
C LYS A 99 5.85 4.14 14.44
N ASN A 100 4.65 3.98 15.00
CA ASN A 100 3.40 4.55 14.54
C ASN A 100 3.12 5.99 14.99
N SER A 101 4.00 6.91 14.62
CA SER A 101 3.76 8.35 14.75
C SER A 101 4.70 9.11 13.80
N ALA A 102 5.09 8.47 12.70
CA ALA A 102 6.12 8.98 11.80
C ALA A 102 5.63 10.18 10.97
N PHE A 103 4.32 10.25 10.73
CA PHE A 103 3.68 11.27 9.90
C PHE A 103 2.82 12.22 10.74
N THR A 104 3.48 13.05 11.54
CA THR A 104 2.85 14.15 12.29
C THR A 104 2.82 15.44 11.44
N ARG A 105 2.24 16.52 12.00
CA ARG A 105 2.42 17.86 11.40
C ARG A 105 3.88 18.30 11.36
N THR A 106 4.72 17.79 12.25
CA THR A 106 6.13 18.16 12.40
C THR A 106 7.09 17.25 11.61
N SER A 107 6.72 15.98 11.38
CA SER A 107 7.47 15.03 10.57
C SER A 107 6.56 14.43 9.51
N LYS A 108 6.90 14.57 8.23
CA LYS A 108 6.15 13.98 7.10
C LYS A 108 6.87 12.82 6.43
N GLY A 109 7.94 12.31 7.03
CA GLY A 109 8.86 11.37 6.41
C GLY A 109 9.45 10.36 7.39
N VAL A 110 9.74 9.15 6.92
CA VAL A 110 10.48 8.13 7.66
C VAL A 110 11.42 7.38 6.73
N SER A 111 12.63 7.10 7.23
CA SER A 111 13.59 6.27 6.54
C SER A 111 13.21 4.80 6.71
N LEU A 112 13.16 4.08 5.59
CA LEU A 112 12.88 2.65 5.51
C LEU A 112 14.14 1.80 5.32
N SER A 113 15.29 2.47 5.17
CA SER A 113 16.60 1.85 5.02
C SER A 113 17.31 1.73 6.37
N PRO A 114 18.06 0.63 6.61
CA PRO A 114 18.82 0.47 7.84
C PRO A 114 20.04 1.39 7.85
N SER A 115 20.47 1.82 9.04
CA SER A 115 21.70 2.60 9.21
C SER A 115 22.96 1.74 9.29
N SER A 116 22.83 0.41 9.24
CA SER A 116 23.90 -0.54 9.55
C SER A 116 24.92 -0.74 8.45
N GLY A 117 24.71 -0.20 7.26
CA GLY A 117 25.62 -0.42 6.12
C GLY A 117 25.48 -1.78 5.45
N ASP A 118 24.65 -2.66 6.02
CA ASP A 118 24.31 -3.97 5.47
C ASP A 118 22.98 -3.85 4.73
N PHE A 119 23.05 -3.93 3.41
CA PHE A 119 21.96 -3.50 2.54
C PHE A 119 21.23 -4.66 1.88
N ASP A 120 21.50 -5.91 2.26
CA ASP A 120 20.62 -7.05 1.99
C ASP A 120 19.49 -7.08 3.02
N SER A 121 18.60 -6.09 2.93
CA SER A 121 17.55 -5.89 3.93
C SER A 121 16.17 -6.04 3.30
N THR A 122 15.25 -6.62 4.05
CA THR A 122 13.85 -6.79 3.62
C THR A 122 12.93 -6.19 4.65
N GLY A 123 11.79 -5.65 4.22
CA GLY A 123 10.88 -5.00 5.13
C GLY A 123 9.45 -5.01 4.63
N SER A 124 8.55 -4.77 5.58
CA SER A 124 7.13 -4.60 5.31
C SER A 124 6.63 -3.39 6.09
N VAL A 125 5.91 -2.51 5.42
CA VAL A 125 5.17 -1.42 6.07
C VAL A 125 3.70 -1.46 5.68
N LEU A 126 2.84 -1.06 6.61
CA LEU A 126 1.41 -0.92 6.45
C LEU A 126 1.04 0.52 6.76
N PHE A 127 0.15 1.08 5.95
CA PHE A 127 -0.42 2.40 6.20
C PHE A 127 -1.90 2.44 5.83
N GLU A 128 -2.63 3.31 6.50
CA GLU A 128 -3.99 3.66 6.14
C GLU A 128 -3.99 4.90 5.24
N THR A 129 -4.66 4.82 4.10
CA THR A 129 -4.82 5.96 3.19
C THR A 129 -5.80 6.98 3.75
N SER A 130 -5.84 8.18 3.17
CA SER A 130 -6.89 9.16 3.47
C SER A 130 -8.32 8.69 3.18
N SER A 131 -8.48 7.59 2.42
CA SER A 131 -9.77 6.96 2.13
C SER A 131 -10.09 5.77 3.05
N GLY A 132 -9.31 5.56 4.13
CA GLY A 132 -9.50 4.43 5.06
C GLY A 132 -9.09 3.06 4.50
N ARG A 133 -8.32 3.03 3.40
CA ARG A 133 -7.84 1.79 2.77
C ARG A 133 -6.49 1.42 3.33
N VAL A 134 -6.30 0.16 3.70
CA VAL A 134 -4.99 -0.33 4.15
C VAL A 134 -4.16 -0.69 2.93
N VAL A 135 -2.93 -0.20 2.91
CA VAL A 135 -1.95 -0.57 1.91
C VAL A 135 -0.76 -1.20 2.59
N THR A 136 -0.45 -2.43 2.20
CA THR A 136 0.76 -3.13 2.64
C THR A 136 1.81 -2.99 1.56
N VAL A 137 3.01 -2.58 1.94
CA VAL A 137 4.17 -2.48 1.06
C VAL A 137 5.24 -3.43 1.58
N ASN A 138 5.60 -4.42 0.77
CA ASN A 138 6.77 -5.26 0.99
C ASN A 138 7.89 -4.73 0.10
N TYR A 139 9.10 -4.63 0.66
CA TYR A 139 10.25 -4.14 -0.07
C TYR A 139 11.52 -4.88 0.34
N ALA A 140 12.49 -4.84 -0.54
CA ALA A 140 13.84 -5.27 -0.30
C ALA A 140 14.79 -4.20 -0.83
N LEU A 141 15.87 -4.03 -0.10
CA LEU A 141 17.02 -3.26 -0.49
C LEU A 141 18.12 -4.27 -0.82
N ASP A 142 18.94 -3.93 -1.80
CA ASP A 142 20.18 -4.66 -2.11
C ASP A 142 21.19 -3.62 -2.60
N ASN A 143 22.37 -3.62 -2.00
CA ASN A 143 23.53 -2.89 -2.50
C ASN A 143 24.31 -3.86 -3.37
N ALA A 144 23.98 -3.87 -4.65
CA ALA A 144 24.59 -4.80 -5.55
C ALA A 144 26.03 -4.38 -5.86
N THR A 145 26.97 -5.02 -5.16
CA THR A 145 28.11 -5.62 -5.84
C THR A 145 27.78 -7.01 -6.42
N THR A 146 26.59 -7.54 -6.12
CA THR A 146 26.08 -8.90 -6.40
C THR A 146 25.38 -9.04 -7.77
N LEU A 147 24.62 -8.05 -8.24
CA LEU A 147 24.16 -7.98 -9.64
C LEU A 147 25.33 -7.66 -10.55
N ASN A 148 25.94 -8.71 -11.12
CA ASN A 148 26.89 -8.61 -12.22
C ASN A 148 28.13 -7.72 -11.98
N ARG A 149 28.53 -7.51 -10.71
CA ARG A 149 29.63 -6.61 -10.28
C ARG A 149 29.46 -5.15 -10.70
N THR A 150 28.27 -4.73 -11.10
CA THR A 150 27.99 -3.33 -11.36
C THR A 150 27.73 -2.62 -10.04
N ASN A 151 28.48 -1.54 -9.75
CA ASN A 151 28.27 -0.71 -8.56
C ASN A 151 26.92 0.04 -8.68
N VAL A 152 25.83 -0.62 -8.30
CA VAL A 152 24.46 -0.10 -8.35
C VAL A 152 23.72 -0.48 -7.08
N CYS A 153 22.81 0.38 -6.64
CA CYS A 153 21.87 0.04 -5.59
C CYS A 153 20.52 -0.32 -6.19
N THR A 154 19.81 -1.22 -5.52
CA THR A 154 18.47 -1.61 -5.93
C THR A 154 17.47 -1.51 -4.78
N VAL A 155 16.26 -1.13 -5.14
CA VAL A 155 15.08 -1.14 -4.26
C VAL A 155 13.95 -1.76 -5.06
N TYR A 156 13.38 -2.85 -4.57
CA TYR A 156 12.29 -3.53 -5.25
C TYR A 156 11.26 -3.99 -4.24
N GLY A 157 10.04 -4.23 -4.72
CA GLY A 157 8.97 -4.60 -3.82
C GLY A 157 7.62 -4.70 -4.50
N SER A 158 6.62 -4.88 -3.66
CA SER A 158 5.23 -4.89 -4.05
C SER A 158 4.37 -4.15 -3.04
N TYR A 159 3.24 -3.64 -3.49
CA TYR A 159 2.21 -3.13 -2.62
C TYR A 159 0.85 -3.71 -2.98
N ILE A 160 0.03 -3.88 -1.96
CA ILE A 160 -1.36 -4.34 -2.08
C ILE A 160 -2.23 -3.23 -1.51
N ALA A 161 -3.11 -2.67 -2.33
CA ALA A 161 -4.12 -1.72 -1.88
C ALA A 161 -5.49 -2.41 -1.85
N THR A 162 -6.05 -2.56 -0.65
CA THR A 162 -7.38 -3.18 -0.40
C THR A 162 -8.46 -2.14 -0.27
#